data_AF-A0A231REB5-F1
#
_entry.id   AF-A0A231REB5-F1
#
_cell.length_a   1.000
_cell.length_b   1.000
_cell.length_c   1.000
_cell.angle_alpha   90.00
_cell.angle_beta   90.00
_cell.angle_gamma   90.00
#
_symmetry.space_group_name_H-M   'P 1'
#
loop_
_entity.id
_entity.type
_entity.pdbx_description
1 polymer ?
#
loop_
_entity_poly.entity_id
_entity_poly.type
_entity_poly.pdbx_seq_one_letter_code
_entity_poly.pdbx_strand_id
1 'polypeptide(L)'
;MENKEKFMVCVYYGPNGERLIRRGGELAKLFRCPLFVLSVIPVQEDALDTEQKQMMAAWKLKCKEWGATFIVKSNENRKASEIIAETANHLQITQLIIGQSGQTRWQEITHGSFVNELLNRIEETDLHIVAV
;
A
#
# COMPACT_ATOMS: atom_id res chain seq x y z
N MET A 1 9.83 21.89 -14.51
CA MET A 1 9.66 21.68 -13.06
C MET A 1 9.74 20.20 -12.81
N GLU A 2 10.63 19.77 -11.92
CA GLU A 2 10.68 18.38 -11.46
C GLU A 2 9.40 18.10 -10.67
N ASN A 3 8.74 16.98 -10.97
CA ASN A 3 7.49 16.65 -10.31
C ASN A 3 7.78 16.19 -8.87
N LYS A 4 7.15 16.83 -7.89
CA LYS A 4 7.32 16.51 -6.47
C LYS A 4 6.44 15.35 -5.99
N GLU A 5 5.56 14.82 -6.84
CA GLU A 5 4.70 13.70 -6.48
C GLU A 5 5.52 12.49 -6.00
N LYS A 6 4.98 11.74 -5.05
CA LYS A 6 5.47 10.42 -4.62
C LYS A 6 4.26 9.52 -4.37
N PHE A 7 4.17 8.43 -5.12
CA PHE A 7 3.06 7.49 -5.02
C PHE A 7 3.39 6.36 -4.07
N MET A 8 2.42 5.97 -3.25
CA MET A 8 2.46 4.72 -2.49
C MET A 8 1.20 3.90 -2.73
N VAL A 9 1.35 2.62 -3.06
CA VAL A 9 0.25 1.66 -3.17
C VAL A 9 0.27 0.74 -1.95
N CYS A 10 -0.86 0.63 -1.26
CA CYS A 10 -1.02 -0.39 -0.22
C CYS A 10 -1.61 -1.67 -0.81
N VAL A 11 -0.91 -2.79 -0.60
CA VAL A 11 -1.37 -4.12 -0.98
C VAL A 11 -1.55 -5.00 0.25
N TYR A 12 -2.54 -5.88 0.20
CA TYR A 12 -2.87 -6.84 1.24
C TYR A 12 -3.36 -8.15 0.60
N TYR A 13 -3.24 -9.27 1.32
CA TYR A 13 -3.53 -10.62 0.82
C TYR A 13 -4.80 -10.68 -0.05
N GLY A 14 -4.66 -11.20 -1.27
CA GLY A 14 -5.75 -11.38 -2.21
C GLY A 14 -5.35 -11.12 -3.66
N PRO A 15 -6.28 -11.37 -4.60
CA PRO A 15 -6.00 -11.35 -6.04
C PRO A 15 -5.72 -9.94 -6.59
N ASN A 16 -6.01 -8.90 -5.79
CA ASN A 16 -6.05 -7.52 -6.27
C ASN A 16 -4.72 -6.77 -6.17
N GLY A 17 -3.72 -7.31 -5.47
CA GLY A 17 -2.44 -6.64 -5.26
C GLY A 17 -1.73 -6.27 -6.57
N GLU A 18 -1.69 -7.18 -7.54
CA GLU A 18 -1.06 -6.90 -8.84
C GLU A 18 -1.77 -5.79 -9.61
N ARG A 19 -3.11 -5.77 -9.57
CA ARG A 19 -3.92 -4.74 -10.23
C ARG A 19 -3.67 -3.37 -9.61
N LEU A 20 -3.54 -3.30 -8.29
CA LEU A 20 -3.20 -2.07 -7.58
C LEU A 20 -1.78 -1.59 -7.91
N ILE A 21 -0.80 -2.49 -7.91
CA ILE A 21 0.59 -2.17 -8.27
C ILE A 21 0.66 -1.64 -9.71
N ARG A 22 -0.03 -2.31 -10.66
CA ARG A 22 -0.12 -1.83 -12.04
C ARG A 22 -0.72 -0.43 -12.11
N ARG A 23 -1.81 -0.19 -11.38
CA ARG A 23 -2.47 1.12 -11.38
C ARG A 23 -1.57 2.23 -10.82
N GLY A 24 -0.88 1.96 -9.72
CA GLY A 24 0.13 2.88 -9.18
C GLY A 24 1.29 3.11 -10.15
N GLY A 25 1.75 2.06 -10.84
CA GLY A 25 2.77 2.13 -11.87
C GLY A 25 2.39 3.02 -13.05
N GLU A 26 1.17 2.87 -13.57
CA GLU A 26 0.63 3.72 -14.63
C GLU A 26 0.62 5.20 -14.22
N LEU A 27 0.15 5.50 -13.01
CA LEU A 27 0.07 6.86 -12.48
C LEU A 27 1.46 7.44 -12.25
N ALA A 28 2.32 6.74 -11.51
CA ALA A 28 3.68 7.18 -11.24
C ALA A 28 4.49 7.42 -12.53
N LYS A 29 4.28 6.59 -13.56
CA LYS A 29 4.88 6.78 -14.89
C LYS A 29 4.37 8.05 -15.58
N LEU A 30 3.06 8.31 -15.53
CA LEU A 30 2.45 9.51 -16.09
C LEU A 30 3.01 10.78 -15.44
N PHE A 31 3.15 10.75 -14.12
CA PHE A 31 3.70 11.84 -13.31
C PHE A 31 5.24 11.89 -13.32
N ARG A 32 5.93 10.87 -13.83
CA ARG A 32 7.39 10.72 -13.84
C ARG A 32 8.00 10.85 -12.45
N CYS A 33 7.44 10.09 -11.50
CA CYS A 33 7.79 10.20 -10.09
C CYS A 33 8.02 8.82 -9.44
N PRO A 34 8.58 8.78 -8.22
CA PRO A 34 8.80 7.53 -7.50
C PRO A 34 7.50 6.79 -7.16
N LEU A 35 7.60 5.46 -7.12
CA LEU A 35 6.54 4.57 -6.67
C LEU A 35 7.04 3.68 -5.52
N PHE A 36 6.27 3.64 -4.45
CA PHE A 36 6.42 2.75 -3.32
C PHE A 36 5.24 1.78 -3.28
N VAL A 37 5.49 0.56 -2.84
CA VAL A 37 4.46 -0.43 -2.61
C VAL A 37 4.63 -0.97 -1.20
N LEU A 38 3.61 -0.81 -0.36
CA LEU A 38 3.63 -1.20 1.04
C LEU A 38 2.70 -2.40 1.26
N SER A 39 3.24 -3.45 1.87
CA SER A 39 2.47 -4.56 2.42
C SER A 39 2.57 -4.54 3.95
N VAL A 40 1.43 -4.45 4.63
CA VAL A 40 1.36 -4.59 6.09
C VAL A 40 0.82 -5.97 6.43
N ILE A 41 1.64 -6.80 7.08
CA ILE A 41 1.36 -8.21 7.37
C ILE A 41 1.20 -8.43 8.88
N PRO A 42 0.38 -9.40 9.33
CA PRO A 42 0.10 -9.62 10.75
C PRO A 42 1.23 -10.32 11.50
N VAL A 43 2.18 -10.91 10.77
CA VAL A 43 3.31 -11.70 11.30
C VAL A 43 4.61 -11.22 10.65
N GLN A 44 5.75 -11.68 11.16
CA GLN A 44 7.05 -11.45 10.50
C GLN A 44 7.10 -12.18 9.14
N GLU A 45 7.91 -11.67 8.20
CA GLU A 45 7.97 -12.20 6.83
C GLU A 45 8.43 -13.68 6.76
N ASP A 46 9.27 -14.10 7.71
CA ASP A 46 9.75 -15.48 7.84
C ASP A 46 8.64 -16.47 8.26
N ALA A 47 7.69 -15.99 9.07
CA ALA A 47 6.54 -16.75 9.57
C ALA A 47 5.38 -16.90 8.57
N LEU A 48 5.49 -16.32 7.37
CA LEU A 48 4.49 -16.46 6.31
C LEU A 48 4.39 -17.90 5.79
N ASP A 49 3.17 -18.31 5.45
CA ASP A 49 2.95 -19.58 4.77
C ASP A 49 3.44 -19.56 3.32
N THR A 50 3.41 -20.73 2.66
CA THR A 50 3.90 -20.89 1.29
C THR A 50 3.13 -20.03 0.28
N GLU A 51 1.81 -19.91 0.42
CA GLU A 51 0.97 -19.15 -0.50
C GLU A 51 1.24 -17.65 -0.37
N GLN A 52 1.33 -17.16 0.86
CA GLN A 52 1.68 -15.78 1.19
C GLN A 52 3.07 -15.41 0.65
N LYS A 53 4.06 -16.29 0.82
CA LYS A 53 5.42 -16.10 0.29
C LYS A 53 5.43 -16.02 -1.24
N GLN A 54 4.68 -16.90 -1.92
CA GLN A 54 4.56 -16.89 -3.38
C GLN A 54 3.92 -15.59 -3.89
N MET A 55 2.84 -15.15 -3.24
CA MET A 55 2.16 -13.90 -3.60
C MET A 55 3.08 -12.68 -3.38
N MET A 56 3.83 -12.63 -2.28
CA MET A 56 4.82 -11.57 -2.07
C MET A 56 5.95 -11.59 -3.10
N ALA A 57 6.41 -12.77 -3.51
CA ALA A 57 7.39 -12.90 -4.59
C ALA A 57 6.84 -12.36 -5.93
N ALA A 58 5.58 -12.65 -6.25
CA ALA A 58 4.91 -12.11 -7.44
C ALA A 58 4.81 -10.58 -7.39
N TRP A 59 4.44 -9.99 -6.25
CA TRP A 59 4.41 -8.54 -6.09
C TRP A 59 5.79 -7.90 -6.16
N LYS A 60 6.82 -8.51 -5.56
CA LYS A 60 8.21 -8.04 -5.69
C LYS A 60 8.64 -8.04 -7.16
N LEU A 61 8.29 -9.06 -7.93
CA LEU A 61 8.57 -9.11 -9.37
C LEU A 61 7.84 -7.99 -10.12
N LYS A 62 6.55 -7.77 -9.84
CA LYS A 62 5.78 -6.68 -10.45
C LYS A 62 6.33 -5.31 -10.08
N CYS A 63 6.77 -5.10 -8.84
CA CYS A 63 7.42 -3.86 -8.43
C CYS A 63 8.68 -3.59 -9.25
N LYS A 64 9.52 -4.61 -9.51
CA LYS A 64 10.70 -4.47 -10.38
C LYS A 64 10.34 -4.01 -11.78
N GLU A 65 9.27 -4.55 -12.38
CA GLU A 65 8.80 -4.13 -13.72
C GLU A 65 8.43 -2.63 -13.77
N TRP A 66 7.92 -2.09 -12.68
CA TRP A 66 7.53 -0.68 -12.56
C TRP A 66 8.61 0.23 -11.96
N GLY A 67 9.78 -0.30 -11.61
CA GLY A 67 10.81 0.45 -10.87
C GLY A 67 10.37 0.89 -9.48
N ALA A 68 9.41 0.19 -8.87
CA ALA A 68 8.86 0.50 -7.56
C ALA A 68 9.70 -0.08 -6.41
N THR A 69 9.74 0.64 -5.30
CA THR A 69 10.33 0.15 -4.05
C THR A 69 9.29 -0.63 -3.24
N PHE A 70 9.52 -1.92 -3.02
CA PHE A 70 8.62 -2.77 -2.25
C PHE A 70 9.03 -2.79 -0.76
N ILE A 71 8.08 -2.48 0.11
CA ILE A 71 8.25 -2.35 1.56
C ILE A 71 7.30 -3.32 2.25
N VAL A 72 7.83 -4.07 3.22
CA VAL A 72 7.05 -4.99 4.06
C VAL A 72 7.18 -4.52 5.50
N LYS A 73 6.06 -4.41 6.20
CA LYS A 73 6.03 -4.13 7.64
C LYS A 73 5.13 -5.14 8.34
N SER A 74 5.63 -5.71 9.43
CA SER A 74 4.78 -6.43 10.40
C SER A 74 3.91 -5.42 11.15
N ASN A 75 2.68 -5.80 11.48
CA ASN A 75 1.80 -4.93 12.23
C ASN A 75 2.03 -4.96 13.74
N GLU A 76 2.66 -6.01 14.28
CA GLU A 76 3.04 -6.14 15.70
C GLU A 76 1.92 -5.71 16.68
N ASN A 77 0.67 -6.08 16.37
CA ASN A 77 -0.56 -5.72 17.09
C ASN A 77 -1.03 -4.25 16.97
N ARG A 78 -0.36 -3.43 16.16
CA ARG A 78 -0.80 -2.10 15.78
C ARG A 78 -1.78 -2.17 14.61
N LYS A 79 -2.61 -1.14 14.46
CA LYS A 79 -3.52 -1.03 13.33
C LYS A 79 -2.75 -0.78 12.04
N ALA A 80 -3.14 -1.42 10.95
CA ALA A 80 -2.48 -1.20 9.65
C ALA A 80 -2.61 0.24 9.16
N SER A 81 -3.73 0.92 9.45
CA SER A 81 -3.93 2.36 9.19
C SER A 81 -2.82 3.21 9.80
N GLU A 82 -2.39 2.90 11.02
CA GLU A 82 -1.33 3.63 11.71
C GLU A 82 0.01 3.45 11.01
N ILE A 83 0.37 2.21 10.68
CA ILE A 83 1.64 1.88 10.01
C ILE A 83 1.68 2.46 8.59
N ILE A 84 0.56 2.42 7.88
CA ILE A 84 0.43 3.01 6.54
C ILE A 84 0.64 4.52 6.62
N ALA A 85 -0.04 5.21 7.55
CA ALA A 85 0.09 6.65 7.71
C ALA A 85 1.52 7.06 8.11
N GLU A 86 2.13 6.36 9.07
CA GLU A 86 3.53 6.62 9.46
C GLU A 86 4.51 6.42 8.30
N THR A 87 4.29 5.38 7.50
CA THR A 87 5.13 5.12 6.33
C THR A 87 4.94 6.18 5.26
N ALA A 88 3.69 6.61 5.01
CA ALA A 88 3.37 7.69 4.10
C ALA A 88 4.05 8.99 4.52
N ASN A 89 3.90 9.40 5.78
CA ASN A 89 4.47 10.64 6.29
C ASN A 89 6.01 10.60 6.28
N HIS A 90 6.62 9.47 6.70
CA HIS A 90 8.08 9.31 6.68
C HIS A 90 8.67 9.41 5.27
N LEU A 91 8.01 8.83 4.26
CA LEU A 91 8.45 8.89 2.87
C LEU A 91 7.99 10.17 2.15
N GLN A 92 7.19 11.00 2.83
CA GLN A 92 6.54 12.20 2.29
C GLN A 92 5.69 11.87 1.05
N ILE A 93 4.88 10.81 1.14
CA ILE A 93 3.97 10.39 0.10
C ILE A 93 2.91 11.47 -0.12
N THR A 94 2.71 11.86 -1.37
CA THR A 94 1.68 12.84 -1.75
C THR A 94 0.43 12.15 -2.32
N GLN A 95 0.56 10.90 -2.80
CA GLN A 95 -0.51 10.15 -3.44
C GLN A 95 -0.57 8.72 -2.90
N LEU A 96 -1.59 8.41 -2.10
CA LEU A 96 -1.80 7.10 -1.48
C LEU A 96 -2.91 6.34 -2.20
N ILE A 97 -2.62 5.14 -2.69
CA ILE A 97 -3.57 4.28 -3.40
C ILE A 97 -3.92 3.06 -2.54
N ILE A 98 -5.22 2.82 -2.34
CA ILE A 98 -5.73 1.64 -1.65
C ILE A 98 -6.83 0.95 -2.48
N GLY A 99 -6.99 -0.35 -2.28
CA GLY A 99 -8.10 -1.12 -2.88
C GLY A 99 -9.38 -1.04 -2.05
N GLN A 100 -10.53 -0.92 -2.71
CA GLN A 100 -11.86 -0.90 -2.07
C GLN A 100 -12.18 -2.21 -1.32
N SER A 101 -11.77 -3.37 -1.85
CA SER A 101 -11.90 -4.65 -1.15
C SER A 101 -10.99 -4.75 0.09
N GLY A 102 -9.85 -4.05 0.09
CA GLY A 102 -9.04 -3.86 1.29
C GLY A 102 -9.80 -3.06 2.35
N GLN A 103 -10.46 -1.97 1.97
CA GLN A 103 -11.26 -1.14 2.89
C GLN A 103 -12.35 -1.94 3.60
N THR A 104 -13.14 -2.74 2.88
CA THR A 104 -14.20 -3.57 3.48
C THR A 104 -13.64 -4.58 4.47
N ARG A 105 -12.55 -5.27 4.12
CA ARG A 105 -11.86 -6.22 5.02
C ARG A 105 -11.24 -5.52 6.24
N TRP A 106 -10.69 -4.32 6.07
CA TRP A 106 -10.18 -3.53 7.21
C TRP A 106 -11.32 -2.97 8.09
N GLN A 107 -12.47 -2.64 7.52
CA GLN A 107 -13.69 -2.25 8.25
C GLN A 107 -14.32 -3.42 9.01
N GLU A 108 -14.18 -4.67 8.54
CA GLU A 108 -14.63 -5.85 9.27
C GLU A 108 -13.72 -6.15 10.48
N ILE A 109 -12.42 -5.86 10.36
CA ILE A 109 -11.41 -6.10 11.39
C ILE A 109 -11.37 -4.96 12.42
N THR A 110 -11.67 -3.72 12.01
CA THR A 110 -11.67 -2.55 12.90
C THR A 110 -13.10 -2.14 13.22
N HIS A 111 -13.46 -1.92 14.49
CA HIS A 111 -14.78 -1.40 14.89
C HIS A 111 -14.94 0.10 14.50
N GLY A 112 -14.60 0.47 13.26
CA GLY A 112 -14.55 1.85 12.75
C GLY A 112 -14.20 1.91 11.26
N SER A 113 -14.17 3.13 10.69
CA SER A 113 -13.82 3.32 9.28
C SER A 113 -12.29 3.42 9.09
N PHE A 114 -11.69 2.39 8.52
CA PHE A 114 -10.26 2.37 8.14
C PHE A 114 -9.83 3.61 7.35
N VAL A 115 -10.66 4.04 6.39
CA VAL A 115 -10.40 5.22 5.57
C VAL A 115 -10.40 6.50 6.41
N ASN A 116 -11.37 6.65 7.34
CA ASN A 116 -11.41 7.84 8.19
C ASN A 116 -10.20 7.87 9.13
N GLU A 117 -9.79 6.70 9.65
CA GLU A 117 -8.59 6.62 10.48
C GLU A 117 -7.33 6.99 9.70
N LEU A 118 -7.20 6.57 8.44
CA LEU A 118 -6.11 7.01 7.57
C LEU A 118 -6.15 8.52 7.31
N LEU A 119 -7.30 9.05 6.89
CA LEU A 119 -7.47 10.48 6.58
C LEU A 119 -7.16 11.39 7.78
N ASN A 120 -7.40 10.92 9.00
CA ASN A 120 -7.06 11.68 10.22
C ASN A 120 -5.56 11.67 10.57
N ARG A 121 -4.74 10.85 9.91
CA ARG A 121 -3.32 10.62 10.23
C ARG A 121 -2.36 11.00 9.11
N ILE A 122 -2.80 10.89 7.86
CA ILE A 122 -2.03 11.32 6.70
C ILE A 122 -2.09 12.86 6.61
N GLU A 123 -0.98 13.48 6.20
CA GLU A 123 -0.84 14.94 6.13
C GLU A 123 -1.28 15.46 4.76
N GLU A 124 -0.37 16.07 3.98
CA GLU A 124 -0.61 16.55 2.62
C GLU A 124 -0.61 15.41 1.60
N THR A 125 -1.44 14.38 1.85
CA THR A 125 -1.54 13.16 1.02
C THR A 125 -2.95 12.96 0.50
N ASP A 126 -3.10 12.91 -0.83
CA ASP A 126 -4.34 12.54 -1.48
C ASP A 126 -4.59 11.02 -1.37
N LEU A 127 -5.84 10.63 -1.09
CA LEU A 127 -6.23 9.22 -0.98
C LEU A 127 -7.06 8.78 -2.19
N HIS A 128 -6.54 7.79 -2.92
CA HIS A 128 -7.16 7.19 -4.09
C HIS A 128 -7.71 5.80 -3.75
N ILE A 129 -9.04 5.65 -3.81
CA ILE A 129 -9.70 4.36 -3.62
C ILE A 129 -9.99 3.75 -5.00
N VAL A 130 -9.43 2.58 -5.28
CA VAL A 130 -9.60 1.87 -6.55
C VAL A 130 -10.57 0.71 -6.35
N ALA A 131 -11.62 0.65 -7.18
CA ALA A 131 -12.51 -0.49 -7.28
C ALA A 131 -11.74 -1.66 -7.91
N VAL A 132 -11.17 -2.51 -7.07
CA VAL A 132 -10.38 -3.69 -7.46
C VAL A 132 -11.11 -5.00 -7.28
#